data_AF-A0A485LRY4-F1
#
_entry.id   AF-A0A485LRY4-F1
#
_cell.length_a   1.000
_cell.length_b   1.000
_cell.length_c   1.000
_cell.angle_alpha   90.00
_cell.angle_beta   90.00
_cell.angle_gamma   90.00
#
_symmetry.space_group_name_H-M   'P 1'
#
loop_
_entity.id
_entity.type
_entity.pdbx_description
1 polymer ?
#
loop_
_entity_poly.entity_id
_entity_poly.type
_entity_poly.pdbx_seq_one_letter_code
_entity_poly.pdbx_strand_id
1 'polypeptide(L)'
;MRKARCSIGRLRLIFTGLFVLSIFVTWFFSPTYQPQRRTQAAKFTVAIQSHPKLDEQALANAKQLRGVANSAANGRSATTTSIPSTTITVMNDVPDVFYARIIGNALPPRHDPKRTLQNLKFVLENEFHDPRVKKHWVLNRILDPNVEQQLIDLLELHQASYSRIPFDVKEYSHAHFDLFDQDDGHDHIHSRSKLDQWGTSLLMSDIYDSKNLYAMSINHARNIMIELGISLGARWIFPWDENCFLTQESWNIIARDLMTNDGDHKYFVSWMDRLKEENPIVLTSAYKPDPWEEPQVIFRSDSKERFDEDFRYGRRDKAGLLIRLNVPGAWFQWGWTKWERKRTFDKMSTDFTMKIPSTGYVVRLFSGKALYEDKSYAFHREMARADAVSYMLESLEARVMRESLHYRSSELLIYCSEKIEQLRQTKNSALLDQIASNADDSLHSPIPDTQAFAINKLHNNYRNDPNMYHELQRQFDNMVYNTTALVFGWIMKNEPKYLHHTQRILHSWFIQGENSITPSPGFQLDLQEGILVTQTLLLLTESLKLLKEYSDDPQTAGTVIHVENWLRSFFNNLKLDSKQKEKSRWFRDHEYPLIGRILIQWTKGNLLKLY
;
A
#
# COMPACT_ATOMS: atom_id res chain seq x y z
N MET A 1 40.35 -1.38 36.10
CA MET A 1 40.58 -1.57 34.65
C MET A 1 40.29 -0.27 33.91
N ARG A 2 41.30 0.42 33.37
CA ARG A 2 41.11 1.67 32.60
C ARG A 2 40.54 1.31 31.22
N LYS A 3 39.32 1.75 30.92
CA LYS A 3 38.68 1.61 29.60
C LYS A 3 39.43 2.50 28.59
N ALA A 4 40.17 1.88 27.67
CA ALA A 4 40.76 2.57 26.53
C ALA A 4 39.63 3.07 25.61
N ARG A 5 39.40 4.39 25.57
CA ARG A 5 38.47 5.00 24.63
C ARG A 5 39.10 4.99 23.25
N CYS A 6 38.57 4.17 22.35
CA CYS A 6 38.91 4.19 20.94
C CYS A 6 38.43 5.53 20.36
N SER A 7 39.35 6.40 19.97
CA SER A 7 38.98 7.72 19.42
C SER A 7 38.38 7.55 18.03
N ILE A 8 37.42 8.41 17.68
CA ILE A 8 36.80 8.50 16.35
C ILE A 8 37.86 8.61 15.23
N GLY A 9 39.04 9.17 15.54
CA GLY A 9 40.18 9.21 14.62
C GLY A 9 40.72 7.84 14.23
N ARG A 10 40.79 6.86 15.16
CA ARG A 10 41.23 5.49 14.84
C ARG A 10 40.20 4.74 13.98
N LEU A 11 38.91 4.94 14.24
CA LEU A 11 37.85 4.38 13.40
C LEU A 11 37.90 4.95 11.97
N ARG A 12 38.06 6.27 11.82
CA ARG A 12 38.22 6.90 10.50
C ARG A 12 39.45 6.37 9.76
N LEU A 13 40.57 6.16 10.45
CA LEU A 13 41.80 5.65 9.82
C LEU A 13 41.64 4.21 9.31
N ILE A 14 40.93 3.36 10.08
CA ILE A 14 40.60 1.98 9.67
C ILE A 14 39.65 1.99 8.47
N PHE A 15 38.60 2.82 8.49
CA PHE A 15 37.64 2.91 7.38
C PHE A 15 38.28 3.47 6.10
N THR A 16 39.13 4.49 6.20
CA THR A 16 39.88 4.99 5.03
C THR A 16 40.83 3.93 4.48
N GLY A 17 41.49 3.15 5.35
CA GLY A 17 42.34 2.03 4.92
C GLY A 17 41.57 0.94 4.16
N LEU A 18 40.39 0.56 4.66
CA LEU A 18 39.52 -0.42 3.99
C LEU A 18 38.94 0.11 2.68
N PHE A 19 38.60 1.41 2.61
CA PHE A 19 38.11 2.05 1.40
C PHE A 19 39.18 2.11 0.30
N VAL A 20 40.40 2.52 0.63
CA VAL A 20 41.52 2.55 -0.32
C VAL A 20 41.86 1.14 -0.80
N LEU A 21 41.82 0.13 0.08
CA LEU A 21 42.00 -1.27 -0.30
C LEU A 21 40.90 -1.74 -1.26
N SER A 22 39.64 -1.33 -1.03
CA SER A 22 38.53 -1.67 -1.92
C SER A 22 38.69 -1.04 -3.30
N ILE A 23 39.10 0.23 -3.38
CA ILE A 23 39.38 0.91 -4.67
C ILE A 23 40.53 0.20 -5.38
N PHE A 24 41.59 -0.17 -4.67
CA PHE A 24 42.73 -0.89 -5.26
C PHE A 24 42.32 -2.24 -5.86
N VAL A 25 41.46 -2.98 -5.15
CA VAL A 25 40.92 -4.27 -5.63
C VAL A 25 39.97 -4.06 -6.82
N THR A 26 39.12 -3.03 -6.80
CA THR A 26 38.19 -2.75 -7.91
C THR A 26 38.92 -2.24 -9.17
N TRP A 27 40.03 -1.52 -9.00
CA TRP A 27 40.77 -0.93 -10.12
C TRP A 27 41.72 -1.91 -10.82
N PHE A 28 42.24 -2.92 -10.10
CA PHE A 28 43.14 -3.93 -10.70
C PHE A 28 42.42 -5.15 -11.28
N PHE A 29 41.16 -5.40 -10.93
CA PHE A 29 40.44 -6.63 -11.31
C PHE A 29 39.22 -6.44 -12.23
N SER A 30 39.02 -5.27 -12.84
CA SER A 30 37.94 -5.06 -13.83
C SER A 30 38.48 -4.76 -15.23
N PRO A 31 38.09 -5.53 -16.26
CA PRO A 31 38.38 -5.21 -17.66
C PRO A 31 37.68 -3.92 -18.07
N THR A 32 38.45 -3.07 -18.74
CA THR A 32 38.09 -1.74 -19.23
C THR A 32 36.93 -1.78 -20.24
N TYR A 33 35.86 -1.04 -19.96
CA TYR A 33 34.84 -0.67 -20.95
C TYR A 33 34.62 0.84 -20.91
N GLN A 34 35.09 1.53 -21.96
CA GLN A 34 34.82 2.95 -22.20
C GLN A 34 33.46 3.12 -22.89
N PRO A 35 32.69 4.16 -22.54
CA PRO A 35 31.78 4.76 -23.52
C PRO A 35 32.10 6.24 -23.76
N GLN A 36 32.05 6.58 -25.06
CA GLN A 36 32.20 7.92 -25.61
C GLN A 36 30.98 8.81 -25.33
N ARG A 37 31.26 10.13 -25.28
CA ARG A 37 30.30 11.24 -25.20
C ARG A 37 29.50 11.46 -26.51
N ARG A 38 28.26 11.93 -26.38
CA ARG A 38 27.56 12.96 -27.21
C ARG A 38 26.17 13.25 -26.59
N THR A 39 25.93 14.37 -25.90
CA THR A 39 25.46 15.72 -26.33
C THR A 39 23.99 15.84 -26.78
N GLN A 40 23.30 16.75 -26.07
CA GLN A 40 22.26 17.72 -26.48
C GLN A 40 20.76 17.33 -26.50
N ALA A 41 20.08 17.82 -25.45
CA ALA A 41 18.98 18.80 -25.45
C ALA A 41 17.72 18.60 -26.33
N ALA A 42 16.56 18.56 -25.66
CA ALA A 42 15.38 19.35 -26.05
C ALA A 42 14.48 19.60 -24.82
N LYS A 43 14.17 20.88 -24.60
CA LYS A 43 13.22 21.37 -23.59
C LYS A 43 11.80 21.21 -24.14
N PHE A 44 10.88 20.67 -23.34
CA PHE A 44 9.44 20.85 -23.54
C PHE A 44 8.80 21.31 -22.24
N THR A 45 8.15 22.46 -22.30
CA THR A 45 7.41 23.09 -21.22
C THR A 45 5.93 22.90 -21.52
N VAL A 46 5.19 22.23 -20.63
CA VAL A 46 3.72 22.14 -20.73
C VAL A 46 3.14 22.66 -19.42
N ALA A 47 2.31 23.69 -19.53
CA ALA A 47 1.55 24.30 -18.45
C ALA A 47 0.33 23.42 -18.11
N ILE A 48 0.13 23.15 -16.82
CA ILE A 48 -1.06 22.45 -16.30
C ILE A 48 -1.81 23.42 -15.38
N GLN A 49 -3.04 23.75 -15.78
CA GLN A 49 -4.01 24.53 -15.01
C GLN A 49 -4.64 23.63 -13.93
N SER A 50 -4.67 24.11 -12.69
CA SER A 50 -5.33 23.47 -11.55
C SER A 50 -6.81 23.87 -11.45
N HIS A 51 -7.69 22.91 -11.12
CA HIS A 51 -9.12 23.13 -10.89
C HIS A 51 -9.50 22.97 -9.39
N PRO A 52 -10.45 23.76 -8.85
CA PRO A 52 -10.61 24.03 -7.41
C PRO A 52 -11.86 23.39 -6.76
N LYS A 53 -12.37 22.26 -7.28
CA LYS A 53 -13.72 21.77 -6.93
C LYS A 53 -13.85 20.88 -5.68
N LEU A 54 -12.77 20.61 -4.94
CA LEU A 54 -12.79 19.68 -3.79
C LEU A 54 -13.14 20.34 -2.44
N ASP A 55 -13.04 21.67 -2.32
CA ASP A 55 -13.28 22.39 -1.05
C ASP A 55 -14.76 22.61 -0.71
N GLU A 56 -15.68 22.62 -1.68
CA GLU A 56 -17.10 22.94 -1.43
C GLU A 56 -17.86 21.80 -0.73
N GLN A 57 -17.44 20.55 -0.93
CA GLN A 57 -18.17 19.38 -0.45
C GLN A 57 -17.87 19.10 1.03
N ALA A 58 -16.64 19.37 1.48
CA ALA A 58 -16.27 19.34 2.89
C ALA A 58 -16.97 20.46 3.68
N LEU A 59 -17.14 21.65 3.08
CA LEU A 59 -17.84 22.78 3.70
C LEU A 59 -19.35 22.54 3.83
N ALA A 60 -19.94 21.74 2.93
CA ALA A 60 -21.36 21.36 2.98
C ALA A 60 -21.67 20.40 4.15
N ASN A 61 -20.81 19.41 4.38
CA ASN A 61 -20.96 18.45 5.48
C ASN A 61 -20.80 19.11 6.86
N ALA A 62 -19.90 20.10 6.98
CA ALA A 62 -19.73 20.88 8.21
C ALA A 62 -20.96 21.77 8.54
N LYS A 63 -21.67 22.26 7.52
CA LYS A 63 -22.90 23.05 7.71
C LYS A 63 -24.10 22.18 8.12
N GLN A 64 -24.16 20.93 7.66
CA GLN A 64 -25.23 20.00 8.02
C GLN A 64 -25.16 19.59 9.50
N LEU A 65 -23.96 19.45 10.06
CA LEU A 65 -23.76 19.19 11.49
C LEU A 65 -24.19 20.36 12.40
N ARG A 66 -24.06 21.62 11.93
CA ARG A 66 -24.60 22.79 12.64
C ARG A 66 -26.14 22.84 12.67
N GLY A 67 -26.81 22.31 11.65
CA GLY A 67 -28.28 22.28 11.59
C GLY A 67 -28.91 21.33 12.61
N VAL A 68 -28.25 20.21 12.89
CA VAL A 68 -28.72 19.20 13.85
C VAL A 68 -28.55 19.68 15.30
N ALA A 69 -27.44 20.37 15.62
CA ALA A 69 -27.19 20.92 16.96
C ALA A 69 -28.18 22.04 17.35
N ASN A 70 -28.57 22.90 16.41
CA ASN A 70 -29.50 24.00 16.68
C ASN A 70 -30.97 23.54 16.78
N SER A 71 -31.31 22.37 16.25
CA SER A 71 -32.67 21.82 16.32
C SER A 71 -32.97 21.15 17.66
N ALA A 72 -31.94 20.75 18.42
CA ALA A 72 -32.09 20.20 19.77
C ALA A 72 -32.27 21.28 20.86
N ALA A 73 -31.91 22.53 20.59
CA ALA A 73 -31.91 23.61 21.58
C ALA A 73 -33.24 24.39 21.70
N ASN A 74 -34.17 24.27 20.73
CA ASN A 74 -35.36 25.14 20.64
C ASN A 74 -36.68 24.48 21.06
N GLY A 75 -36.65 23.39 21.83
CA GLY A 75 -37.84 22.66 22.26
C GLY A 75 -38.03 22.59 23.77
N ARG A 76 -38.34 23.70 24.45
CA ARG A 76 -39.15 23.73 25.70
C ARG A 76 -39.39 25.15 26.22
N SER A 77 -40.66 25.53 26.29
CA SER A 77 -41.14 26.74 26.97
C SER A 77 -41.90 26.38 28.25
N ALA A 78 -41.61 27.15 29.30
CA ALA A 78 -42.38 27.52 30.48
C ALA A 78 -42.97 26.46 31.44
N THR A 79 -42.52 26.50 32.70
CA THR A 79 -43.39 26.88 33.85
C THR A 79 -42.55 27.16 35.10
N THR A 80 -42.98 28.20 35.82
CA THR A 80 -42.31 28.88 36.94
C THR A 80 -42.58 28.18 38.27
N THR A 81 -41.55 27.85 39.05
CA THR A 81 -41.65 27.74 40.52
C THR A 81 -40.30 28.00 41.18
N SER A 82 -40.27 28.93 42.13
CA SER A 82 -39.09 29.43 42.84
C SER A 82 -38.80 28.64 44.13
N ILE A 83 -37.61 28.07 44.28
CA ILE A 83 -37.01 27.64 45.57
C ILE A 83 -35.46 27.80 45.49
N PRO A 84 -34.73 27.85 46.63
CA PRO A 84 -33.78 28.89 46.98
C PRO A 84 -32.40 28.71 46.35
N SER A 85 -31.67 29.82 46.22
CA SER A 85 -30.32 29.96 45.67
C SER A 85 -29.31 29.00 46.32
N THR A 86 -29.22 27.80 45.75
CA THR A 86 -28.04 26.94 45.86
C THR A 86 -27.14 27.39 44.72
N THR A 87 -25.93 27.85 45.03
CA THR A 87 -24.92 28.17 44.03
C THR A 87 -24.59 26.90 43.24
N ILE A 88 -25.35 26.65 42.19
CA ILE A 88 -25.01 25.68 41.15
C ILE A 88 -23.88 26.35 40.40
N THR A 89 -22.65 25.93 40.70
CA THR A 89 -21.53 26.11 39.78
C THR A 89 -21.97 25.46 38.47
N VAL A 90 -22.40 26.28 37.51
CA VAL A 90 -22.67 25.83 36.15
C VAL A 90 -21.35 25.27 35.66
N MET A 91 -21.21 23.94 35.67
CA MET A 91 -20.09 23.29 34.99
C MET A 91 -20.23 23.72 33.54
N ASN A 92 -19.23 24.45 33.02
CA ASN A 92 -19.15 24.68 31.59
C ASN A 92 -19.17 23.32 30.91
N ASP A 93 -20.15 23.10 30.03
CA ASP A 93 -20.31 21.86 29.24
C ASP A 93 -19.17 21.68 28.19
N VAL A 94 -18.23 22.63 28.16
CA VAL A 94 -17.08 22.68 27.26
C VAL A 94 -15.87 22.05 27.96
N PRO A 95 -15.29 20.96 27.43
CA PRO A 95 -14.11 20.34 28.03
C PRO A 95 -12.88 21.24 27.86
N ASP A 96 -12.00 21.33 28.86
CA ASP A 96 -10.73 22.05 28.70
C ASP A 96 -9.82 21.33 27.68
N VAL A 97 -9.90 20.00 27.66
CA VAL A 97 -9.03 19.13 26.86
C VAL A 97 -9.87 18.13 26.07
N PHE A 98 -9.67 18.10 24.76
CA PHE A 98 -10.18 17.06 23.87
C PHE A 98 -9.08 16.05 23.57
N TYR A 99 -9.22 14.85 24.12
CA TYR A 99 -8.26 13.77 23.93
C TYR A 99 -8.77 12.75 22.92
N ALA A 100 -8.25 12.82 21.70
CA ALA A 100 -8.69 11.98 20.61
C ALA A 100 -7.65 10.92 20.23
N ARG A 101 -8.14 9.75 19.81
CA ARG A 101 -7.30 8.63 19.41
C ARG A 101 -7.75 8.04 18.08
N ILE A 102 -6.81 7.86 17.17
CA ILE A 102 -7.06 7.19 15.90
C ILE A 102 -7.02 5.68 16.13
N ILE A 103 -8.03 4.94 15.66
CA ILE A 103 -7.96 3.50 15.48
C ILE A 103 -7.79 3.24 13.99
N GLY A 104 -6.73 2.53 13.61
CA GLY A 104 -6.41 2.23 12.21
C GLY A 104 -6.44 0.74 11.91
N ASN A 105 -6.13 0.40 10.65
CA ASN A 105 -6.03 -0.99 10.24
C ASN A 105 -4.80 -1.68 10.84
N ALA A 106 -5.00 -2.88 11.40
CA ALA A 106 -3.88 -3.77 11.70
C ALA A 106 -3.19 -4.17 10.39
N LEU A 107 -1.86 -4.23 10.41
CA LEU A 107 -1.02 -4.56 9.26
C LEU A 107 -0.31 -5.90 9.47
N PRO A 108 -0.95 -7.07 9.26
CA PRO A 108 -0.26 -8.36 9.32
C PRO A 108 0.86 -8.47 8.27
N PRO A 109 1.98 -9.15 8.57
CA PRO A 109 2.27 -9.88 9.80
C PRO A 109 2.76 -8.96 10.93
N ARG A 110 2.94 -7.67 10.72
CA ARG A 110 3.55 -6.75 11.69
C ARG A 110 2.65 -6.52 12.93
N HIS A 111 1.34 -6.36 12.74
CA HIS A 111 0.37 -6.17 13.82
C HIS A 111 -0.75 -7.23 13.72
N ASP A 112 -1.02 -7.91 14.83
CA ASP A 112 -2.13 -8.86 14.95
C ASP A 112 -3.42 -8.07 15.25
N PRO A 113 -4.51 -8.24 14.47
CA PRO A 113 -5.81 -7.62 14.77
C PRO A 113 -6.32 -7.91 16.18
N LYS A 114 -5.99 -9.08 16.75
CA LYS A 114 -6.33 -9.40 18.15
C LYS A 114 -5.63 -8.47 19.13
N ARG A 115 -4.40 -8.05 18.81
CA ARG A 115 -3.63 -7.13 19.66
C ARG A 115 -4.22 -5.73 19.66
N THR A 116 -4.76 -5.26 18.53
CA THR A 116 -5.52 -3.99 18.45
C THR A 116 -6.66 -3.98 19.47
N LEU A 117 -7.52 -5.00 19.47
CA LEU A 117 -8.62 -5.12 20.43
C LEU A 117 -8.14 -5.23 21.89
N GLN A 118 -7.06 -5.99 22.14
CA GLN A 118 -6.47 -6.11 23.48
C GLN A 118 -5.94 -4.77 24.00
N ASN A 119 -5.24 -4.01 23.16
CA ASN A 119 -4.70 -2.71 23.53
C ASN A 119 -5.83 -1.70 23.74
N LEU A 120 -6.84 -1.67 22.87
CA LEU A 120 -8.03 -0.83 23.05
C LEU A 120 -8.72 -1.13 24.39
N LYS A 121 -8.99 -2.41 24.68
CA LYS A 121 -9.58 -2.82 25.95
C LYS A 121 -8.74 -2.36 27.15
N PHE A 122 -7.42 -2.57 27.08
CA PHE A 122 -6.51 -2.15 28.15
C PHE A 122 -6.57 -0.63 28.40
N VAL A 123 -6.60 0.19 27.34
CA VAL A 123 -6.73 1.66 27.45
C VAL A 123 -8.08 2.03 28.08
N LEU A 124 -9.18 1.43 27.61
CA LEU A 124 -10.54 1.71 28.12
C LEU A 124 -10.68 1.37 29.60
N GLU A 125 -9.98 0.35 30.09
CA GLU A 125 -10.07 -0.12 31.48
C GLU A 125 -9.11 0.59 32.45
N ASN A 126 -7.94 1.05 31.99
CA ASN A 126 -6.84 1.42 32.89
C ASN A 126 -6.28 2.83 32.70
N GLU A 127 -6.66 3.53 31.63
CA GLU A 127 -6.11 4.86 31.39
C GLU A 127 -6.67 5.90 32.37
N PHE A 128 -5.88 6.93 32.67
CA PHE A 128 -6.23 8.03 33.58
C PHE A 128 -7.66 8.57 33.37
N HIS A 129 -8.25 9.09 34.43
CA HIS A 129 -9.57 9.72 34.41
C HIS A 129 -9.49 11.15 34.95
N ASP A 130 -10.09 12.11 34.23
CA ASP A 130 -10.16 13.51 34.64
C ASP A 130 -11.43 14.13 34.04
N PRO A 131 -12.31 14.78 34.85
CA PRO A 131 -13.57 15.34 34.37
C PRO A 131 -13.38 16.50 33.37
N ARG A 132 -12.21 17.13 33.30
CA ARG A 132 -11.89 18.20 32.34
C ARG A 132 -11.56 17.67 30.95
N VAL A 133 -11.41 16.35 30.81
CA VAL A 133 -10.97 15.69 29.59
C VAL A 133 -12.14 14.97 28.93
N LYS A 134 -12.45 15.35 27.69
CA LYS A 134 -13.32 14.57 26.82
C LYS A 134 -12.48 13.61 25.99
N LYS A 135 -12.57 12.32 26.26
CA LYS A 135 -11.95 11.27 25.44
C LYS A 135 -12.82 10.94 24.23
N HIS A 136 -12.21 10.73 23.07
CA HIS A 136 -12.89 10.38 21.84
C HIS A 136 -12.05 9.45 20.96
N TRP A 137 -12.69 8.53 20.25
CA TRP A 137 -12.05 7.61 19.32
C TRP A 137 -12.45 7.93 17.88
N VAL A 138 -11.55 7.81 16.93
CA VAL A 138 -11.85 7.96 15.51
C VAL A 138 -11.44 6.68 14.80
N LEU A 139 -12.43 5.94 14.32
CA LEU A 139 -12.22 4.75 13.50
C LEU A 139 -11.90 5.21 12.08
N ASN A 140 -10.66 5.02 11.67
CA ASN A 140 -10.13 5.55 10.42
C ASN A 140 -10.05 4.45 9.35
N ARG A 141 -11.02 4.46 8.44
CA ARG A 141 -11.07 3.64 7.22
C ARG A 141 -10.79 2.16 7.50
N ILE A 142 -11.49 1.61 8.49
CA ILE A 142 -11.35 0.19 8.84
C ILE A 142 -11.80 -0.66 7.65
N LEU A 143 -10.90 -1.50 7.13
CA LEU A 143 -11.09 -2.19 5.85
C LEU A 143 -11.99 -3.42 5.97
N ASP A 144 -11.92 -4.12 7.09
CA ASP A 144 -12.71 -5.31 7.39
C ASP A 144 -13.94 -4.91 8.23
N PRO A 145 -15.17 -5.03 7.68
CA PRO A 145 -16.39 -4.68 8.39
C PRO A 145 -16.59 -5.45 9.70
N ASN A 146 -16.10 -6.70 9.79
CA ASN A 146 -16.23 -7.49 11.02
C ASN A 146 -15.32 -6.94 12.12
N VAL A 147 -14.10 -6.53 11.76
CA VAL A 147 -13.17 -5.89 12.71
C VAL A 147 -13.73 -4.52 13.12
N GLU A 148 -14.28 -3.76 12.18
CA GLU A 148 -14.93 -2.48 12.50
C GLU A 148 -16.06 -2.67 13.52
N GLN A 149 -16.93 -3.67 13.31
CA GLN A 149 -18.02 -3.97 14.24
C GLN A 149 -17.50 -4.38 15.62
N GLN A 150 -16.46 -5.22 15.69
CA GLN A 150 -15.85 -5.61 16.98
C GLN A 150 -15.27 -4.42 17.75
N LEU A 151 -14.69 -3.44 17.04
CA LEU A 151 -14.20 -2.20 17.64
C LEU A 151 -15.37 -1.35 18.17
N ILE A 152 -16.44 -1.22 17.39
CA ILE A 152 -17.65 -0.49 17.78
C ILE A 152 -18.29 -1.13 19.01
N ASP A 153 -18.50 -2.44 19.01
CA ASP A 153 -19.10 -3.18 20.12
C ASP A 153 -18.32 -2.97 21.43
N LEU A 154 -16.97 -2.99 21.35
CA LEU A 154 -16.12 -2.75 22.51
C LEU A 154 -16.20 -1.30 23.00
N LEU A 155 -16.25 -0.32 22.09
CA LEU A 155 -16.41 1.09 22.46
C LEU A 155 -17.77 1.35 23.11
N GLU A 156 -18.84 0.80 22.56
CA GLU A 156 -20.20 0.92 23.10
C GLU A 156 -20.34 0.25 24.46
N LEU A 157 -19.74 -0.93 24.64
CA LEU A 157 -19.70 -1.63 25.93
C LEU A 157 -19.10 -0.75 27.04
N HIS A 158 -18.06 0.03 26.72
CA HIS A 158 -17.40 0.95 27.65
C HIS A 158 -17.97 2.39 27.60
N GLN A 159 -19.09 2.62 26.89
CA GLN A 159 -19.70 3.94 26.71
C GLN A 159 -18.71 5.00 26.18
N ALA A 160 -17.73 4.57 25.40
CA ALA A 160 -16.71 5.43 24.84
C ALA A 160 -17.25 6.19 23.62
N SER A 161 -16.99 7.50 23.56
CA SER A 161 -17.40 8.34 22.43
C SER A 161 -16.52 8.05 21.20
N TYR A 162 -17.14 7.88 20.03
CA TYR A 162 -16.40 7.64 18.79
C TYR A 162 -17.02 8.29 17.56
N SER A 163 -16.21 8.47 16.51
CA SER A 163 -16.60 8.87 15.16
C SER A 163 -16.02 7.89 14.14
N ARG A 164 -16.62 7.84 12.94
CA ARG A 164 -16.19 6.95 11.85
C ARG A 164 -15.79 7.75 10.62
N ILE A 165 -14.65 7.41 10.05
CA ILE A 165 -14.25 7.77 8.69
C ILE A 165 -14.37 6.48 7.88
N PRO A 166 -15.46 6.24 7.15
CA PRO A 166 -15.70 4.96 6.49
C PRO A 166 -14.70 4.73 5.35
N PHE A 167 -14.37 3.47 5.09
CA PHE A 167 -13.66 3.09 3.87
C PHE A 167 -14.66 2.84 2.74
N ASP A 168 -14.58 3.61 1.65
CA ASP A 168 -15.32 3.35 0.42
C ASP A 168 -14.39 2.75 -0.65
N VAL A 169 -14.74 1.55 -1.14
CA VAL A 169 -13.98 0.83 -2.17
C VAL A 169 -14.09 1.48 -3.56
N LYS A 170 -15.20 2.17 -3.85
CA LYS A 170 -15.38 2.92 -5.10
C LYS A 170 -14.51 4.16 -5.10
N GLU A 171 -14.53 4.93 -4.01
CA GLU A 171 -13.64 6.10 -3.88
C GLU A 171 -12.16 5.67 -3.91
N TYR A 172 -11.79 4.57 -3.23
CA TYR A 172 -10.45 3.98 -3.32
C TYR A 172 -10.05 3.61 -4.77
N SER A 173 -10.99 3.10 -5.57
CA SER A 173 -10.71 2.69 -6.95
C SER A 173 -10.29 3.86 -7.85
N HIS A 174 -10.66 5.09 -7.49
CA HIS A 174 -10.27 6.30 -8.20
C HIS A 174 -8.89 6.83 -7.82
N ALA A 175 -8.32 6.39 -6.69
CA ALA A 175 -6.92 6.69 -6.38
C ALA A 175 -6.01 6.05 -7.43
N HIS A 176 -5.06 6.81 -7.94
CA HIS A 176 -4.16 6.38 -9.02
C HIS A 176 -2.93 5.64 -8.47
N PHE A 177 -2.19 5.04 -9.38
CA PHE A 177 -0.83 4.56 -9.12
C PHE A 177 0.16 5.66 -9.51
N ASP A 178 1.16 5.88 -8.67
CA ASP A 178 2.18 6.91 -8.89
C ASP A 178 3.36 6.30 -9.67
N LEU A 179 3.24 6.29 -11.00
CA LEU A 179 4.22 5.64 -11.87
C LEU A 179 5.51 6.48 -12.07
N PHE A 180 5.43 7.78 -11.80
CA PHE A 180 6.51 8.73 -12.01
C PHE A 180 7.02 9.26 -10.67
N ASP A 181 8.34 9.29 -10.50
CA ASP A 181 8.95 9.89 -9.32
C ASP A 181 8.68 11.40 -9.26
N GLN A 182 8.35 11.91 -8.07
CA GLN A 182 7.96 13.32 -7.89
C GLN A 182 9.14 14.30 -7.95
N ASP A 183 10.38 13.84 -7.73
CA ASP A 183 11.58 14.66 -7.76
C ASP A 183 12.15 14.85 -9.16
N ASP A 184 12.15 13.80 -9.99
CA ASP A 184 12.77 13.80 -11.31
C ASP A 184 11.83 13.43 -12.48
N GLY A 185 10.61 12.97 -12.20
CA GLY A 185 9.63 12.59 -13.21
C GLY A 185 9.97 11.30 -13.94
N HIS A 186 10.92 10.51 -13.45
CA HIS A 186 11.37 9.29 -14.10
C HIS A 186 10.36 8.16 -13.93
N ASP A 187 10.13 7.41 -15.00
CA ASP A 187 9.37 6.16 -14.98
C ASP A 187 10.28 5.02 -14.50
N HIS A 188 10.22 4.73 -13.21
CA HIS A 188 11.04 3.68 -12.62
C HIS A 188 10.53 2.27 -12.94
N ILE A 189 9.25 2.11 -13.30
CA ILE A 189 8.64 0.80 -13.63
C ILE A 189 9.18 0.28 -14.95
N HIS A 190 9.36 1.16 -15.93
CA HIS A 190 9.90 0.80 -17.24
C HIS A 190 11.42 0.97 -17.31
N SER A 191 12.06 1.38 -16.22
CA SER A 191 13.51 1.43 -16.12
C SER A 191 14.09 0.01 -16.13
N ARG A 192 15.10 -0.25 -16.96
CA ARG A 192 15.84 -1.53 -16.98
C ARG A 192 16.91 -1.61 -15.88
N SER A 193 16.85 -0.71 -14.91
CA SER A 193 17.82 -0.63 -13.82
C SER A 193 17.56 -1.75 -12.83
N LYS A 194 18.57 -2.55 -12.52
CA LYS A 194 18.48 -3.53 -11.43
C LYS A 194 18.50 -2.77 -10.11
N LEU A 195 17.44 -2.94 -9.32
CA LEU A 195 17.34 -2.42 -7.95
C LEU A 195 17.68 -3.54 -6.97
N ASP A 196 18.25 -3.19 -5.83
CA ASP A 196 18.35 -4.14 -4.72
C ASP A 196 16.98 -4.29 -4.02
N GLN A 197 16.87 -5.20 -3.06
CA GLN A 197 15.63 -5.47 -2.33
C GLN A 197 15.05 -4.19 -1.69
N TRP A 198 15.92 -3.31 -1.19
CA TRP A 198 15.53 -2.06 -0.55
C TRP A 198 14.97 -1.06 -1.56
N GLY A 199 15.71 -0.78 -2.64
CA GLY A 199 15.29 0.13 -3.70
C GLY A 199 14.00 -0.33 -4.37
N THR A 200 13.83 -1.64 -4.49
CA THR A 200 12.60 -2.23 -5.01
C THR A 200 11.42 -2.03 -4.07
N SER A 201 11.60 -2.26 -2.77
CA SER A 201 10.54 -2.05 -1.77
C SER A 201 10.12 -0.58 -1.71
N LEU A 202 11.09 0.34 -1.84
CA LEU A 202 10.83 1.77 -1.95
C LEU A 202 10.03 2.10 -3.21
N LEU A 203 10.48 1.64 -4.38
CA LEU A 203 9.76 1.83 -5.64
C LEU A 203 8.32 1.33 -5.52
N MET A 204 8.13 0.15 -4.95
CA MET A 204 6.80 -0.40 -4.75
C MET A 204 5.93 0.41 -3.83
N SER A 205 6.53 0.87 -2.73
CA SER A 205 5.89 1.78 -1.83
C SER A 205 5.44 3.04 -2.60
N ASP A 206 6.31 3.61 -3.42
CA ASP A 206 6.05 4.83 -4.18
C ASP A 206 4.95 4.65 -5.22
N ILE A 207 4.91 3.53 -5.96
CA ILE A 207 3.83 3.21 -6.91
C ILE A 207 2.45 3.22 -6.23
N TYR A 208 2.41 2.80 -4.98
CA TYR A 208 1.20 2.74 -4.16
C TYR A 208 1.00 3.99 -3.29
N ASP A 209 1.69 5.10 -3.52
CA ASP A 209 1.68 6.28 -2.63
C ASP A 209 0.25 6.84 -2.46
N SER A 210 -0.42 7.21 -3.56
CA SER A 210 -1.80 7.67 -3.60
C SER A 210 -2.82 6.66 -3.09
N LYS A 211 -2.60 5.36 -3.37
CA LYS A 211 -3.43 4.28 -2.83
C LYS A 211 -3.32 4.19 -1.30
N ASN A 212 -2.12 4.34 -0.75
CA ASN A 212 -1.86 4.32 0.68
C ASN A 212 -2.41 5.58 1.37
N LEU A 213 -2.24 6.77 0.74
CA LEU A 213 -2.83 8.03 1.20
C LEU A 213 -4.33 7.88 1.45
N TYR A 214 -5.04 7.23 0.52
CA TYR A 214 -6.43 6.90 0.72
C TYR A 214 -6.62 5.81 1.79
N ALA A 215 -6.04 4.61 1.63
CA ALA A 215 -6.40 3.48 2.46
C ALA A 215 -6.09 3.69 3.95
N MET A 216 -4.96 4.33 4.27
CA MET A 216 -4.52 4.54 5.65
C MET A 216 -4.84 5.93 6.17
N SER A 217 -4.80 6.98 5.33
CA SER A 217 -5.27 8.35 5.61
C SER A 217 -4.96 8.91 7.02
N ILE A 218 -3.78 8.62 7.57
CA ILE A 218 -3.50 8.87 8.99
C ILE A 218 -3.49 10.36 9.35
N ASN A 219 -2.90 11.19 8.48
CA ASN A 219 -2.81 12.63 8.71
C ASN A 219 -4.16 13.33 8.56
N HIS A 220 -4.99 12.86 7.63
CA HIS A 220 -6.38 13.31 7.50
C HIS A 220 -7.17 13.04 8.78
N ALA A 221 -7.07 11.83 9.34
CA ALA A 221 -7.72 11.50 10.60
C ALA A 221 -7.20 12.34 11.78
N ARG A 222 -5.88 12.62 11.86
CA ARG A 222 -5.31 13.53 12.88
C ARG A 222 -5.89 14.94 12.76
N ASN A 223 -6.02 15.45 11.53
CA ASN A 223 -6.60 16.77 11.29
C ASN A 223 -8.08 16.82 11.66
N ILE A 224 -8.86 15.78 11.33
CA ILE A 224 -10.26 15.66 11.78
C ILE A 224 -10.37 15.74 13.31
N MET A 225 -9.47 15.09 14.05
CA MET A 225 -9.48 15.17 15.52
C MET A 225 -9.22 16.58 16.05
N ILE A 226 -8.32 17.31 15.39
CA ILE A 226 -8.08 18.72 15.71
C ILE A 226 -9.37 19.52 15.48
N GLU A 227 -9.99 19.38 14.31
CA GLU A 227 -11.21 20.13 13.99
C GLU A 227 -12.40 19.75 14.90
N LEU A 228 -12.54 18.48 15.27
CA LEU A 228 -13.54 18.04 16.24
C LEU A 228 -13.32 18.72 17.59
N GLY A 229 -12.09 18.73 18.10
CA GLY A 229 -11.76 19.39 19.37
C GLY A 229 -12.05 20.89 19.34
N ILE A 230 -11.68 21.58 18.26
CA ILE A 230 -11.99 23.00 18.04
C ILE A 230 -13.51 23.22 18.02
N SER A 231 -14.26 22.37 17.31
CA SER A 231 -15.71 22.50 17.18
C SER A 231 -16.45 22.33 18.51
N LEU A 232 -15.89 21.57 19.44
CA LEU A 232 -16.41 21.37 20.80
C LEU A 232 -16.00 22.47 21.77
N GLY A 233 -15.19 23.44 21.33
CA GLY A 233 -14.68 24.54 22.15
C GLY A 233 -13.53 24.16 23.07
N ALA A 234 -12.92 22.98 22.88
CA ALA A 234 -11.82 22.54 23.73
C ALA A 234 -10.61 23.45 23.57
N ARG A 235 -9.96 23.83 24.69
CA ARG A 235 -8.76 24.67 24.64
C ARG A 235 -7.55 23.91 24.13
N TRP A 236 -7.41 22.65 24.52
CA TRP A 236 -6.28 21.79 24.17
C TRP A 236 -6.75 20.51 23.48
N ILE A 237 -6.01 20.08 22.46
CA ILE A 237 -6.41 18.99 21.58
C ILE A 237 -5.24 18.04 21.35
N PHE A 238 -5.50 16.75 21.58
CA PHE A 238 -4.49 15.71 21.60
C PHE A 238 -4.86 14.68 20.50
N PRO A 239 -4.41 14.86 19.24
CA PRO A 239 -4.73 13.95 18.14
C PRO A 239 -3.73 12.78 18.08
N TRP A 240 -3.80 11.87 19.06
CA TRP A 240 -2.75 10.86 19.26
C TRP A 240 -3.06 9.52 18.57
N ASP A 241 -2.00 8.73 18.37
CA ASP A 241 -2.11 7.39 17.76
C ASP A 241 -2.73 6.36 18.74
N GLU A 242 -3.40 5.33 18.21
CA GLU A 242 -4.14 4.30 18.96
C GLU A 242 -3.39 3.74 20.17
N ASN A 243 -2.16 3.27 19.92
CA ASN A 243 -1.37 2.49 20.89
C ASN A 243 -0.69 3.36 21.95
N CYS A 244 -0.93 4.67 21.94
CA CYS A 244 -0.49 5.52 23.02
C CYS A 244 -1.30 5.18 24.30
N PHE A 245 -0.70 5.30 25.47
CA PHE A 245 -1.33 5.09 26.77
C PHE A 245 -0.77 6.14 27.72
N LEU A 246 -1.64 6.80 28.46
CA LEU A 246 -1.24 7.83 29.41
C LEU A 246 -1.48 7.37 30.85
N THR A 247 -0.40 7.29 31.62
CA THR A 247 -0.48 7.03 33.07
C THR A 247 -1.07 8.24 33.80
N GLN A 248 -1.66 8.02 34.97
CA GLN A 248 -2.14 9.11 35.81
C GLN A 248 -1.00 10.09 36.20
N GLU A 249 0.19 9.57 36.47
CA GLU A 249 1.38 10.38 36.76
C GLU A 249 1.72 11.32 35.60
N SER A 250 1.82 10.78 34.39
CA SER A 250 2.13 11.58 33.21
C SER A 250 1.04 12.62 32.93
N TRP A 251 -0.23 12.21 33.05
CA TRP A 251 -1.35 13.13 32.92
C TRP A 251 -1.25 14.31 33.89
N ASN A 252 -0.91 14.07 35.16
CA ASN A 252 -0.80 15.15 36.15
C ASN A 252 0.26 16.20 35.75
N ILE A 253 1.36 15.77 35.14
CA ILE A 253 2.40 16.68 34.61
C ILE A 253 1.85 17.48 33.44
N ILE A 254 1.21 16.80 32.48
CA ILE A 254 0.61 17.45 31.30
C ILE A 254 -0.46 18.46 31.73
N ALA A 255 -1.39 18.06 32.58
CA ALA A 255 -2.45 18.92 33.07
C ALA A 255 -1.89 20.15 33.79
N ARG A 256 -0.86 19.98 34.64
CA ARG A 256 -0.20 21.13 35.28
C ARG A 256 0.33 22.10 34.22
N ASP A 257 1.17 21.63 33.30
CA ASP A 257 1.87 22.48 32.35
C ASP A 257 0.91 23.18 31.37
N LEU A 258 -0.17 22.50 30.94
CA LEU A 258 -1.18 23.08 30.04
C LEU A 258 -2.09 24.09 30.74
N MET A 259 -2.46 23.86 32.00
CA MET A 259 -3.38 24.73 32.74
C MET A 259 -2.69 25.97 33.29
N THR A 260 -1.37 25.91 33.54
CA THR A 260 -0.56 27.08 33.92
C THR A 260 0.05 27.81 32.73
N ASN A 261 -0.28 27.42 31.50
CA ASN A 261 0.20 28.12 30.31
C ASN A 261 -0.59 29.43 30.12
N ASP A 262 0.08 30.56 30.33
CA ASP A 262 -0.51 31.91 30.29
C ASP A 262 -0.73 32.46 28.86
N GLY A 263 -0.53 31.63 27.83
CA GLY A 263 -0.84 31.98 26.44
C GLY A 263 0.36 31.96 25.49
N ASP A 264 1.56 31.73 26.01
CA ASP A 264 2.81 31.85 25.26
C ASP A 264 3.10 30.65 24.34
N HIS A 265 2.58 29.48 24.67
CA HIS A 265 2.76 28.26 23.88
C HIS A 265 1.45 27.78 23.26
N LYS A 266 1.49 27.50 21.95
CA LYS A 266 0.38 26.89 21.20
C LYS A 266 0.54 25.39 20.97
N TYR A 267 1.76 24.88 21.15
CA TYR A 267 2.08 23.48 20.94
C TYR A 267 2.88 22.97 22.13
N PHE A 268 2.66 21.71 22.46
CA PHE A 268 3.49 20.94 23.38
C PHE A 268 3.80 19.59 22.75
N VAL A 269 4.90 18.97 23.19
CA VAL A 269 5.23 17.60 22.78
C VAL A 269 5.36 16.67 23.98
N SER A 270 4.83 15.45 23.86
CA SER A 270 4.99 14.39 24.86
C SER A 270 5.81 13.27 24.27
N TRP A 271 7.01 13.05 24.81
CA TRP A 271 7.96 12.06 24.32
C TRP A 271 7.45 10.65 24.58
N MET A 272 7.71 9.76 23.62
CA MET A 272 7.19 8.39 23.66
C MET A 272 8.19 7.44 24.31
N ASP A 273 7.71 6.66 25.27
CA ASP A 273 8.39 5.46 25.76
C ASP A 273 7.72 4.22 25.15
N ARG A 274 8.50 3.27 24.64
CA ARG A 274 8.00 2.08 23.95
C ARG A 274 8.18 0.87 24.84
N LEU A 275 7.07 0.20 25.16
CA LEU A 275 7.11 -1.03 25.93
C LEU A 275 7.77 -2.17 25.15
N LYS A 276 8.56 -2.95 25.88
CA LYS A 276 9.25 -4.16 25.38
C LYS A 276 8.66 -5.44 25.93
N GLU A 277 7.70 -5.32 26.84
CA GLU A 277 7.02 -6.39 27.55
C GLU A 277 5.51 -6.09 27.62
N GLU A 278 4.73 -7.04 28.16
CA GLU A 278 3.27 -6.95 28.17
C GLU A 278 2.74 -5.74 28.95
N ASN A 279 1.63 -5.16 28.47
CA ASN A 279 1.07 -3.89 28.92
C ASN A 279 0.91 -3.72 30.45
N PRO A 280 0.52 -4.74 31.24
CA PRO A 280 0.29 -4.56 32.68
C PRO A 280 1.50 -4.02 33.45
N ILE A 281 2.73 -4.09 32.92
CA ILE A 281 3.92 -3.51 33.56
C ILE A 281 3.71 -2.03 33.91
N VAL A 282 3.02 -1.25 33.05
CA VAL A 282 2.81 0.19 33.24
C VAL A 282 1.92 0.54 34.44
N LEU A 283 1.20 -0.44 34.97
CA LEU A 283 0.35 -0.29 36.15
C LEU A 283 1.11 -0.58 37.46
N THR A 284 2.35 -1.06 37.35
CA THR A 284 3.17 -1.44 38.50
C THR A 284 4.12 -0.31 38.91
N SER A 285 4.47 -0.25 40.19
CA SER A 285 5.50 0.68 40.70
C SER A 285 6.91 0.37 40.18
N ALA A 286 7.11 -0.75 39.48
CA ALA A 286 8.39 -1.13 38.89
C ALA A 286 8.64 -0.44 37.55
N TYR A 287 7.59 0.01 36.87
CA TYR A 287 7.72 0.71 35.60
C TYR A 287 8.40 2.07 35.79
N LYS A 288 9.47 2.30 35.01
CA LYS A 288 10.20 3.56 34.96
C LYS A 288 10.24 4.03 33.52
N PRO A 289 9.59 5.15 33.18
CA PRO A 289 9.53 5.61 31.81
C PRO A 289 10.92 6.06 31.32
N ASP A 290 11.29 5.67 30.11
CA ASP A 290 12.47 6.17 29.38
C ASP A 290 12.03 6.75 28.02
N PRO A 291 11.34 7.92 28.01
CA PRO A 291 10.75 8.44 26.80
C PRO A 291 11.80 9.14 25.92
N TRP A 292 12.05 8.60 24.73
CA TRP A 292 13.01 9.15 23.77
C TRP A 292 12.59 9.00 22.30
N GLU A 293 11.51 8.25 22.02
CA GLU A 293 11.02 8.02 20.66
C GLU A 293 10.19 9.18 20.12
N GLU A 294 9.81 9.11 18.83
CA GLU A 294 8.99 10.10 18.15
C GLU A 294 7.81 10.58 19.02
N PRO A 295 7.77 11.86 19.39
CA PRO A 295 6.79 12.37 20.35
C PRO A 295 5.39 12.47 19.75
N GLN A 296 4.39 12.58 20.62
CA GLN A 296 3.04 13.01 20.26
C GLN A 296 2.91 14.54 20.42
N VAL A 297 2.11 15.18 19.58
CA VAL A 297 1.94 16.64 19.57
C VAL A 297 0.60 17.00 20.21
N ILE A 298 0.59 18.06 21.02
CA ILE A 298 -0.60 18.66 21.62
C ILE A 298 -0.78 20.04 21.00
N PHE A 299 -2.02 20.38 20.65
CA PHE A 299 -2.40 21.60 19.96
C PHE A 299 -3.29 22.45 20.86
N ARG A 300 -3.07 23.77 20.88
CA ARG A 300 -4.08 24.71 21.37
C ARG A 300 -5.12 24.96 20.27
N SER A 301 -6.35 25.30 20.63
CA SER A 301 -7.44 25.51 19.67
C SER A 301 -7.20 26.60 18.62
N ASP A 302 -6.35 27.59 18.92
CA ASP A 302 -5.96 28.69 18.03
C ASP A 302 -4.64 28.43 17.26
N SER A 303 -4.17 27.18 17.26
CA SER A 303 -3.02 26.73 16.49
C SER A 303 -3.37 26.56 15.00
N LYS A 304 -2.45 26.97 14.13
CA LYS A 304 -2.63 26.98 12.66
C LYS A 304 -2.02 25.77 11.96
N GLU A 305 -1.02 25.12 12.55
CA GLU A 305 -0.38 23.96 11.94
C GLU A 305 -1.32 22.76 11.92
N ARG A 306 -1.19 21.96 10.86
CA ARG A 306 -1.93 20.71 10.64
C ARG A 306 -0.98 19.66 10.09
N PHE A 307 -1.31 18.39 10.24
CA PHE A 307 -0.55 17.34 9.58
C PHE A 307 -0.70 17.50 8.05
N ASP A 308 0.38 17.32 7.30
CA ASP A 308 0.32 17.42 5.83
C ASP A 308 -0.27 16.11 5.28
N GLU A 309 -1.48 16.20 4.72
CA GLU A 309 -2.25 15.04 4.27
C GLU A 309 -1.65 14.37 3.04
N ASP A 310 -0.67 14.99 2.37
CA ASP A 310 0.06 14.40 1.24
C ASP A 310 1.23 13.49 1.70
N PHE A 311 1.51 13.41 3.00
CA PHE A 311 2.40 12.38 3.53
C PHE A 311 1.62 11.15 3.98
N ARG A 312 1.85 10.03 3.29
CA ARG A 312 1.23 8.73 3.62
C ARG A 312 1.80 8.07 4.85
N TYR A 313 1.00 7.17 5.42
CA TYR A 313 1.41 6.34 6.53
C TYR A 313 2.68 5.53 6.21
N GLY A 314 3.66 5.62 7.09
CA GLY A 314 4.95 4.95 6.93
C GLY A 314 5.98 5.76 6.15
N ARG A 315 5.62 6.95 5.65
CA ARG A 315 6.54 7.90 5.02
C ARG A 315 6.47 9.25 5.72
N ARG A 316 7.11 9.35 6.88
CA ARG A 316 7.38 10.62 7.57
C ARG A 316 6.12 11.46 7.89
N ASP A 317 4.97 10.79 7.99
CA ASP A 317 3.66 11.41 8.17
C ASP A 317 3.59 12.33 9.39
N LYS A 318 4.25 11.97 10.49
CA LYS A 318 4.41 12.83 11.67
C LYS A 318 5.66 13.70 11.63
N ALA A 319 6.77 13.13 11.18
CA ALA A 319 8.07 13.79 11.16
C ALA A 319 8.08 15.09 10.34
N GLY A 320 7.27 15.16 9.27
CA GLY A 320 7.10 16.39 8.50
C GLY A 320 6.63 17.57 9.35
N LEU A 321 5.62 17.36 10.20
CA LEU A 321 5.15 18.40 11.14
C LEU A 321 6.19 18.72 12.20
N LEU A 322 6.88 17.72 12.75
CA LEU A 322 7.92 17.93 13.76
C LEU A 322 9.06 18.82 13.25
N ILE A 323 9.42 18.69 11.97
CA ILE A 323 10.38 19.59 11.31
C ILE A 323 9.83 21.00 11.23
N ARG A 324 8.60 21.19 10.73
CA ARG A 324 8.01 22.53 10.60
C ARG A 324 7.87 23.24 11.94
N LEU A 325 7.56 22.49 13.01
CA LEU A 325 7.51 22.97 14.39
C LEU A 325 8.89 23.11 15.06
N ASN A 326 9.97 22.82 14.33
CA ASN A 326 11.35 22.84 14.84
C ASN A 326 11.57 22.01 16.12
N VAL A 327 10.86 20.89 16.26
CA VAL A 327 11.01 19.97 17.40
C VAL A 327 12.29 19.17 17.19
N PRO A 328 13.29 19.22 18.10
CA PRO A 328 14.57 18.56 17.88
C PRO A 328 14.42 17.03 17.87
N GLY A 329 15.12 16.35 16.97
CA GLY A 329 15.13 14.89 16.89
C GLY A 329 15.92 14.35 15.71
N ALA A 330 15.94 13.01 15.58
CA ALA A 330 16.70 12.33 14.53
C ALA A 330 16.21 12.65 13.11
N TRP A 331 14.95 13.07 12.96
CA TRP A 331 14.34 13.40 11.66
C TRP A 331 15.03 14.52 10.89
N PHE A 332 15.77 15.41 11.55
CA PHE A 332 16.58 16.42 10.87
C PHE A 332 17.75 15.83 10.07
N GLN A 333 18.20 14.62 10.41
CA GLN A 333 19.35 13.96 9.79
C GLN A 333 18.94 12.92 8.75
N TRP A 334 17.64 12.69 8.55
CA TRP A 334 17.15 11.72 7.57
C TRP A 334 17.39 12.22 6.14
N GLY A 335 17.47 11.31 5.17
CA GLY A 335 17.62 11.66 3.76
C GLY A 335 16.29 12.12 3.17
N TRP A 336 16.07 13.43 3.03
CA TRP A 336 14.84 14.03 2.47
C TRP A 336 14.93 14.23 0.96
N THR A 337 13.90 13.77 0.25
CA THR A 337 13.73 14.05 -1.19
C THR A 337 13.43 15.54 -1.39
N LYS A 338 13.57 16.05 -2.61
CA LYS A 338 13.38 17.48 -2.90
C LYS A 338 11.93 17.89 -2.64
N TRP A 339 10.96 17.08 -3.04
CA TRP A 339 9.54 17.37 -2.83
C TRP A 339 9.19 17.35 -1.34
N GLU A 340 9.74 16.43 -0.55
CA GLU A 340 9.48 16.39 0.89
C GLU A 340 10.12 17.59 1.59
N ARG A 341 11.30 18.03 1.15
CA ARG A 341 11.97 19.25 1.66
C ARG A 341 11.14 20.51 1.44
N LYS A 342 10.54 20.65 0.24
CA LYS A 342 9.65 21.78 -0.10
C LYS A 342 8.46 21.90 0.85
N ARG A 343 7.98 20.76 1.38
CA ARG A 343 6.83 20.70 2.31
C ARG A 343 7.22 20.81 3.78
N THR A 344 8.52 20.74 4.11
CA THR A 344 9.04 20.70 5.48
C THR A 344 10.00 21.85 5.74
N PHE A 345 11.28 21.69 5.42
CA PHE A 345 12.34 22.67 5.67
C PHE A 345 12.10 24.01 4.99
N ASP A 346 11.52 24.00 3.79
CA ASP A 346 11.28 25.23 3.04
C ASP A 346 9.98 25.93 3.49
N LYS A 347 9.20 25.28 4.36
CA LYS A 347 7.91 25.74 4.88
C LYS A 347 7.85 25.59 6.41
N MET A 348 8.83 26.17 7.10
CA MET A 348 8.83 26.22 8.57
C MET A 348 7.59 26.96 9.09
N SER A 349 7.06 26.50 10.23
CA SER A 349 5.89 27.14 10.83
C SER A 349 6.24 28.53 11.35
N THR A 350 5.33 29.47 11.13
CA THR A 350 5.38 30.83 11.70
C THR A 350 4.42 31.00 12.87
N ASP A 351 3.74 29.93 13.28
CA ASP A 351 2.71 29.97 14.32
C ASP A 351 3.25 29.79 15.75
N PHE A 352 4.57 29.80 15.90
CA PHE A 352 5.24 29.81 17.20
C PHE A 352 6.46 30.76 17.16
N THR A 353 6.75 31.38 18.30
CA THR A 353 7.88 32.33 18.46
C THR A 353 8.99 31.77 19.35
N MET A 354 8.68 30.75 20.15
CA MET A 354 9.60 30.14 21.10
C MET A 354 9.73 28.64 20.87
N LYS A 355 10.82 28.04 21.37
CA LYS A 355 11.01 26.60 21.33
C LYS A 355 9.79 25.86 21.90
N ILE A 356 9.33 24.85 21.17
CA ILE A 356 8.20 24.02 21.61
C ILE A 356 8.58 23.26 22.90
N PRO A 357 7.85 23.46 24.01
CA PRO A 357 8.13 22.79 25.27
C PRO A 357 7.72 21.31 25.21
N SER A 358 8.45 20.48 25.96
CA SER A 358 8.06 19.10 26.25
C SER A 358 7.27 19.02 27.55
N THR A 359 6.26 18.16 27.61
CA THR A 359 5.47 17.90 28.82
C THR A 359 5.10 16.43 28.94
N GLY A 360 5.12 15.91 30.17
CA GLY A 360 4.86 14.51 30.47
C GLY A 360 5.60 13.51 29.57
N TYR A 361 5.00 12.33 29.44
CA TYR A 361 5.42 11.26 28.54
C TYR A 361 4.21 10.46 28.06
N VAL A 362 4.35 9.73 26.97
CA VAL A 362 3.31 8.82 26.49
C VAL A 362 3.89 7.44 26.31
N VAL A 363 3.15 6.41 26.72
CA VAL A 363 3.61 5.04 26.60
C VAL A 363 3.03 4.44 25.34
N ARG A 364 3.84 3.83 24.48
CA ARG A 364 3.37 3.00 23.39
C ARG A 364 3.24 1.57 23.88
N LEU A 365 2.01 1.07 23.87
CA LEU A 365 1.67 -0.29 24.26
C LEU A 365 2.37 -1.32 23.36
N PHE A 366 2.60 -2.50 23.93
CA PHE A 366 3.34 -3.58 23.29
C PHE A 366 2.59 -4.08 22.06
N SER A 367 3.30 -4.21 20.93
CA SER A 367 2.70 -4.65 19.67
C SER A 367 2.56 -6.18 19.55
N GLY A 368 3.02 -6.93 20.56
CA GLY A 368 3.00 -8.40 20.57
C GLY A 368 4.21 -9.06 19.93
N LYS A 369 5.20 -8.30 19.44
CA LYS A 369 6.42 -8.82 18.79
C LYS A 369 7.69 -8.17 19.35
N ALA A 370 8.31 -8.84 20.33
CA ALA A 370 9.52 -8.36 21.00
C ALA A 370 10.67 -8.01 20.03
N LEU A 371 10.83 -8.74 18.92
CA LEU A 371 11.85 -8.47 17.89
C LEU A 371 11.75 -7.04 17.31
N TYR A 372 10.55 -6.49 17.22
CA TYR A 372 10.33 -5.16 16.67
C TYR A 372 10.42 -4.05 17.72
N GLU A 373 10.48 -4.35 19.02
CA GLU A 373 10.52 -3.30 20.05
C GLU A 373 11.96 -2.84 20.40
N ASP A 374 13.00 -3.48 19.85
CA ASP A 374 14.40 -3.10 20.10
C ASP A 374 14.96 -2.12 19.04
N LYS A 375 15.72 -1.11 19.48
CA LYS A 375 16.32 -0.06 18.63
C LYS A 375 17.17 -0.64 17.49
N SER A 376 17.85 -1.75 17.72
CA SER A 376 18.76 -2.40 16.77
C SER A 376 18.06 -2.93 15.51
N TYR A 377 16.74 -3.10 15.52
CA TYR A 377 15.96 -3.63 14.39
C TYR A 377 15.14 -2.56 13.65
N ALA A 378 15.52 -1.28 13.74
CA ALA A 378 14.84 -0.18 13.05
C ALA A 378 14.69 -0.42 11.54
N PHE A 379 15.75 -0.87 10.87
CA PHE A 379 15.71 -1.22 9.46
C PHE A 379 14.69 -2.33 9.15
N HIS A 380 14.72 -3.42 9.90
CA HIS A 380 13.80 -4.55 9.72
C HIS A 380 12.34 -4.16 10.01
N ARG A 381 12.09 -3.22 10.92
CA ARG A 381 10.75 -2.66 11.14
C ARG A 381 10.23 -1.90 9.93
N GLU A 382 11.06 -1.07 9.32
CA GLU A 382 10.67 -0.28 8.15
C GLU A 382 10.32 -1.21 6.98
N MET A 383 11.16 -2.21 6.71
CA MET A 383 10.89 -3.25 5.72
C MET A 383 9.59 -4.02 6.00
N ALA A 384 9.42 -4.53 7.22
CA ALA A 384 8.20 -5.24 7.59
C ALA A 384 6.94 -4.37 7.48
N ARG A 385 7.06 -3.03 7.61
CA ARG A 385 5.95 -2.11 7.35
C ARG A 385 5.63 -2.03 5.87
N ALA A 386 6.64 -1.80 5.04
CA ALA A 386 6.49 -1.68 3.60
C ALA A 386 5.84 -2.93 3.01
N ASP A 387 6.26 -4.11 3.49
CA ASP A 387 5.70 -5.40 3.08
C ASP A 387 4.23 -5.52 3.46
N ALA A 388 3.89 -5.23 4.71
CA ALA A 388 2.53 -5.36 5.23
C ALA A 388 1.56 -4.38 4.55
N VAL A 389 2.00 -3.14 4.32
CA VAL A 389 1.24 -2.13 3.57
C VAL A 389 1.03 -2.60 2.13
N SER A 390 2.09 -3.01 1.44
CA SER A 390 2.00 -3.46 0.04
C SER A 390 1.02 -4.63 -0.11
N TYR A 391 1.14 -5.63 0.77
CA TYR A 391 0.25 -6.79 0.77
C TYR A 391 -1.21 -6.41 0.97
N MET A 392 -1.48 -5.47 1.89
CA MET A 392 -2.82 -4.98 2.16
C MET A 392 -3.40 -4.22 0.95
N LEU A 393 -2.64 -3.29 0.36
CA LEU A 393 -3.08 -2.53 -0.80
C LEU A 393 -3.38 -3.45 -1.99
N GLU A 394 -2.57 -4.49 -2.20
CA GLU A 394 -2.85 -5.50 -3.22
C GLU A 394 -4.13 -6.30 -2.97
N SER A 395 -4.43 -6.59 -1.70
CA SER A 395 -5.69 -7.22 -1.33
C SER A 395 -6.89 -6.31 -1.62
N LEU A 396 -6.72 -5.00 -1.45
CA LEU A 396 -7.71 -4.00 -1.79
C LEU A 396 -7.87 -3.84 -3.30
N GLU A 397 -6.79 -3.86 -4.08
CA GLU A 397 -6.90 -3.88 -5.55
C GLU A 397 -7.69 -5.10 -6.04
N ALA A 398 -7.46 -6.27 -5.43
CA ALA A 398 -8.26 -7.46 -5.75
C ALA A 398 -9.74 -7.27 -5.38
N ARG A 399 -10.01 -6.52 -4.32
CA ARG A 399 -11.36 -6.15 -3.89
C ARG A 399 -12.01 -5.18 -4.88
N VAL A 400 -11.27 -4.16 -5.34
CA VAL A 400 -11.70 -3.20 -6.38
C VAL A 400 -12.10 -3.93 -7.66
N MET A 401 -11.28 -4.88 -8.12
CA MET A 401 -11.59 -5.67 -9.32
C MET A 401 -12.97 -6.34 -9.19
N ARG A 402 -13.29 -6.92 -8.02
CA ARG A 402 -14.56 -7.63 -7.79
C ARG A 402 -15.74 -6.69 -7.54
N GLU A 403 -15.56 -5.70 -6.67
CA GLU A 403 -16.66 -4.89 -6.12
C GLU A 403 -16.95 -3.63 -6.93
N SER A 404 -15.91 -2.98 -7.47
CA SER A 404 -16.04 -1.71 -8.19
C SER A 404 -16.05 -1.92 -9.71
N LEU A 405 -15.15 -2.77 -10.21
CA LEU A 405 -15.04 -3.06 -11.65
C LEU A 405 -15.87 -4.28 -12.08
N HIS A 406 -16.56 -4.92 -11.14
CA HIS A 406 -17.44 -6.07 -11.36
C HIS A 406 -16.79 -7.24 -12.12
N TYR A 407 -15.47 -7.34 -12.10
CA TYR A 407 -14.72 -8.31 -12.87
C TYR A 407 -15.15 -9.74 -12.56
N ARG A 408 -15.52 -10.47 -13.61
CA ARG A 408 -15.77 -11.91 -13.58
C ARG A 408 -14.73 -12.64 -14.41
N SER A 409 -14.37 -13.85 -13.99
CA SER A 409 -13.44 -14.69 -14.75
C SER A 409 -13.93 -15.04 -16.16
N SER A 410 -15.24 -14.97 -16.39
CA SER A 410 -15.87 -15.13 -17.70
C SER A 410 -15.81 -13.87 -18.57
N GLU A 411 -15.53 -12.70 -18.01
CA GLU A 411 -15.50 -11.44 -18.75
C GLU A 411 -14.15 -11.20 -19.40
N LEU A 412 -14.18 -10.58 -20.57
CA LEU A 412 -13.00 -10.15 -21.30
C LEU A 412 -12.34 -8.95 -20.57
N LEU A 413 -11.02 -9.02 -20.43
CA LEU A 413 -10.15 -8.00 -19.83
C LEU A 413 -9.54 -7.06 -20.86
N ILE A 414 -9.11 -7.60 -22.01
CA ILE A 414 -8.43 -6.84 -23.07
C ILE A 414 -9.45 -6.36 -24.09
N TYR A 415 -10.38 -7.25 -24.45
CA TYR A 415 -11.36 -6.98 -25.50
C TYR A 415 -12.70 -6.51 -24.95
N CYS A 416 -13.45 -5.78 -25.79
CA CYS A 416 -14.80 -5.33 -25.47
C CYS A 416 -15.82 -6.16 -26.25
N SER A 417 -16.63 -6.96 -25.56
CA SER A 417 -17.63 -7.85 -26.17
C SER A 417 -18.59 -7.12 -27.11
N GLU A 418 -19.05 -5.92 -26.73
CA GLU A 418 -19.93 -5.10 -27.57
C GLU A 418 -19.28 -4.70 -28.89
N LYS A 419 -17.99 -4.33 -28.87
CA LYS A 419 -17.25 -3.99 -30.09
C LYS A 419 -17.02 -5.20 -30.98
N ILE A 420 -16.80 -6.38 -30.40
CA ILE A 420 -16.68 -7.64 -31.16
C ILE A 420 -18.01 -7.94 -31.87
N GLU A 421 -19.13 -7.81 -31.17
CA GLU A 421 -20.44 -8.07 -31.78
C GLU A 421 -20.77 -7.04 -32.88
N GLN A 422 -20.46 -5.77 -32.67
CA GLN A 422 -20.57 -4.72 -33.70
C GLN A 422 -19.71 -5.04 -34.93
N LEU A 423 -18.49 -5.53 -34.72
CA LEU A 423 -17.61 -5.96 -35.81
C LEU A 423 -18.18 -7.15 -36.56
N ARG A 424 -18.78 -8.13 -35.88
CA ARG A 424 -19.42 -9.28 -36.53
C ARG A 424 -20.59 -8.88 -37.43
N GLN A 425 -21.30 -7.82 -37.06
CA GLN A 425 -22.43 -7.27 -37.81
C GLN A 425 -22.02 -6.24 -38.87
N THR A 426 -20.75 -5.85 -38.92
CA THR A 426 -20.29 -4.81 -39.83
C THR A 426 -20.32 -5.27 -41.28
N LYS A 427 -20.61 -4.35 -42.19
CA LYS A 427 -20.43 -4.53 -43.64
C LYS A 427 -19.10 -3.99 -44.14
N ASN A 428 -18.22 -3.53 -43.25
CA ASN A 428 -16.90 -3.04 -43.60
C ASN A 428 -16.00 -4.20 -44.07
N SER A 429 -16.01 -4.45 -45.38
CA SER A 429 -15.25 -5.55 -45.99
C SER A 429 -13.75 -5.41 -45.73
N ALA A 430 -13.18 -4.21 -45.79
CA ALA A 430 -11.73 -4.03 -45.66
C ALA A 430 -11.16 -4.53 -44.32
N LEU A 431 -11.84 -4.24 -43.21
CA LEU A 431 -11.39 -4.73 -41.89
C LEU A 431 -11.62 -6.23 -41.73
N LEU A 432 -12.75 -6.75 -42.22
CA LEU A 432 -13.04 -8.20 -42.20
C LEU A 432 -12.05 -8.98 -43.07
N ASP A 433 -11.62 -8.39 -44.19
CA ASP A 433 -10.64 -8.97 -45.09
C ASP A 433 -9.24 -8.93 -44.47
N GLN A 434 -8.90 -7.88 -43.72
CA GLN A 434 -7.64 -7.84 -42.96
C GLN A 434 -7.60 -8.91 -41.85
N ILE A 435 -8.71 -9.09 -41.10
CA ILE A 435 -8.80 -10.14 -40.09
C ILE A 435 -8.67 -11.53 -40.73
N ALA A 436 -9.36 -11.76 -41.85
CA ALA A 436 -9.28 -13.02 -42.57
C ALA A 436 -7.89 -13.28 -43.15
N SER A 437 -7.23 -12.25 -43.71
CA SER A 437 -5.85 -12.33 -44.18
C SER A 437 -4.91 -12.74 -43.06
N ASN A 438 -5.00 -12.12 -41.88
CA ASN A 438 -4.16 -12.48 -40.74
C ASN A 438 -4.43 -13.92 -40.28
N ALA A 439 -5.70 -14.35 -40.26
CA ALA A 439 -6.06 -15.72 -39.90
C ALA A 439 -5.55 -16.74 -40.94
N ASP A 440 -5.64 -16.41 -42.23
CA ASP A 440 -5.12 -17.24 -43.32
C ASP A 440 -3.59 -17.31 -43.27
N ASP A 441 -2.89 -16.23 -42.96
CA ASP A 441 -1.43 -16.25 -42.73
C ASP A 441 -1.06 -17.18 -41.56
N SER A 442 -1.85 -17.16 -40.48
CA SER A 442 -1.68 -18.05 -39.34
C SER A 442 -1.95 -19.53 -39.67
N LEU A 443 -2.80 -19.86 -40.66
CA LEU A 443 -3.00 -21.24 -41.12
C LEU A 443 -1.75 -21.86 -41.75
N HIS A 444 -0.90 -21.03 -42.35
CA HIS A 444 0.33 -21.45 -43.02
C HIS A 444 1.54 -21.39 -42.09
N SER A 445 1.39 -20.83 -40.89
CA SER A 445 2.44 -20.80 -39.89
C SER A 445 2.75 -22.21 -39.42
N PRO A 446 4.03 -22.63 -39.42
CA PRO A 446 4.40 -23.95 -38.92
C PRO A 446 4.05 -24.03 -37.44
N ILE A 447 3.35 -25.10 -37.04
CA ILE A 447 3.17 -25.43 -35.64
C ILE A 447 4.54 -25.87 -35.12
N PRO A 448 5.17 -25.12 -34.18
CA PRO A 448 6.52 -25.42 -33.73
C PRO A 448 6.61 -26.83 -33.17
N ASP A 449 7.68 -27.55 -33.53
CA ASP A 449 7.98 -28.84 -32.90
C ASP A 449 8.43 -28.59 -31.46
N THR A 450 7.51 -28.79 -30.53
CA THR A 450 7.74 -28.58 -29.12
C THR A 450 8.72 -29.61 -28.51
N GLN A 451 9.15 -30.63 -29.27
CA GLN A 451 10.25 -31.53 -28.86
C GLN A 451 11.58 -30.84 -28.60
N ALA A 452 11.83 -29.69 -29.22
CA ALA A 452 13.02 -28.89 -28.94
C ALA A 452 12.99 -28.30 -27.51
N PHE A 453 11.81 -28.25 -26.87
CA PHE A 453 11.56 -27.56 -25.60
C PHE A 453 11.13 -28.49 -24.46
N ALA A 454 10.97 -29.80 -24.74
CA ALA A 454 10.68 -30.79 -23.71
C ALA A 454 11.81 -30.82 -22.65
N ILE A 455 11.42 -30.74 -21.36
CA ILE A 455 12.32 -30.60 -20.20
C ILE A 455 13.53 -31.54 -20.23
N ASN A 456 13.36 -32.77 -20.72
CA ASN A 456 14.40 -33.79 -20.71
C ASN A 456 15.59 -33.47 -21.64
N LYS A 457 15.43 -32.59 -22.65
CA LYS A 457 16.52 -32.20 -23.57
C LYS A 457 17.20 -30.87 -23.22
N LEU A 458 16.51 -29.95 -22.54
CA LEU A 458 17.07 -28.66 -22.12
C LEU A 458 18.14 -28.78 -21.02
N HIS A 459 18.13 -29.89 -20.26
CA HIS A 459 18.92 -30.09 -19.04
C HIS A 459 20.44 -30.15 -19.27
N ASN A 460 20.91 -30.62 -20.44
CA ASN A 460 22.32 -31.01 -20.61
C ASN A 460 23.19 -30.10 -21.50
N ASN A 461 22.62 -29.28 -22.40
CA ASN A 461 23.40 -28.57 -23.42
C ASN A 461 23.28 -27.03 -23.42
N TYR A 462 22.33 -26.43 -22.69
CA TYR A 462 21.82 -25.08 -23.04
C TYR A 462 21.82 -24.04 -21.92
N ARG A 463 22.46 -24.31 -20.78
CA ARG A 463 22.41 -23.44 -19.59
C ARG A 463 23.08 -22.06 -19.75
N ASN A 464 23.75 -21.79 -20.87
CA ASN A 464 24.63 -20.63 -21.06
C ASN A 464 24.33 -19.76 -22.30
N ASP A 465 23.23 -19.96 -23.05
CA ASP A 465 22.93 -19.17 -24.26
C ASP A 465 21.79 -18.15 -24.04
N PRO A 466 22.08 -16.84 -23.96
CA PRO A 466 21.07 -15.79 -23.82
C PRO A 466 20.08 -15.70 -25.00
N ASN A 467 20.44 -16.20 -26.19
CA ASN A 467 19.57 -16.10 -27.37
C ASN A 467 18.38 -17.07 -27.31
N MET A 468 18.50 -18.15 -26.54
CA MET A 468 17.45 -19.14 -26.37
C MET A 468 16.20 -18.53 -25.71
N TYR A 469 16.37 -17.59 -24.78
CA TYR A 469 15.24 -16.93 -24.10
C TYR A 469 14.41 -16.10 -25.08
N HIS A 470 15.09 -15.32 -25.91
CA HIS A 470 14.45 -14.54 -26.95
C HIS A 470 13.76 -15.43 -27.97
N GLU A 471 14.35 -16.58 -28.29
CA GLU A 471 13.73 -17.55 -29.19
C GLU A 471 12.46 -18.17 -28.59
N LEU A 472 12.51 -18.61 -27.33
CA LEU A 472 11.36 -19.20 -26.65
C LEU A 472 10.22 -18.18 -26.47
N GLN A 473 10.56 -16.96 -26.06
CA GLN A 473 9.62 -15.85 -25.98
C GLN A 473 8.98 -15.56 -27.34
N ARG A 474 9.80 -15.46 -28.40
CA ARG A 474 9.31 -15.23 -29.77
C ARG A 474 8.36 -16.33 -30.23
N GLN A 475 8.68 -17.60 -29.98
CA GLN A 475 7.82 -18.72 -30.36
C GLN A 475 6.52 -18.76 -29.57
N PHE A 476 6.59 -18.51 -28.26
CA PHE A 476 5.39 -18.42 -27.42
C PHE A 476 4.49 -17.26 -27.87
N ASP A 477 5.07 -16.08 -28.08
CA ASP A 477 4.36 -14.91 -28.59
C ASP A 477 3.71 -15.20 -29.95
N ASN A 478 4.44 -15.81 -30.89
CA ASN A 478 3.91 -16.21 -32.20
C ASN A 478 2.74 -17.20 -32.06
N MET A 479 2.85 -18.19 -31.16
CA MET A 479 1.76 -19.13 -30.89
C MET A 479 0.51 -18.40 -30.37
N VAL A 480 0.67 -17.46 -29.44
CA VAL A 480 -0.45 -16.69 -28.90
C VAL A 480 -1.07 -15.79 -29.97
N TYR A 481 -0.26 -15.09 -30.76
CA TYR A 481 -0.76 -14.23 -31.84
C TYR A 481 -1.48 -15.04 -32.92
N ASN A 482 -0.94 -16.17 -33.33
CA ASN A 482 -1.58 -17.06 -34.31
C ASN A 482 -2.89 -17.63 -33.79
N THR A 483 -2.90 -18.11 -32.53
CA THR A 483 -4.14 -18.56 -31.86
C THR A 483 -5.20 -17.47 -31.87
N THR A 484 -4.81 -16.25 -31.52
CA THR A 484 -5.69 -15.08 -31.46
C THR A 484 -6.23 -14.73 -32.84
N ALA A 485 -5.38 -14.64 -33.86
CA ALA A 485 -5.78 -14.35 -35.23
C ALA A 485 -6.79 -15.39 -35.77
N LEU A 486 -6.53 -16.67 -35.54
CA LEU A 486 -7.44 -17.75 -35.95
C LEU A 486 -8.78 -17.70 -35.21
N VAL A 487 -8.79 -17.39 -33.90
CA VAL A 487 -10.04 -17.21 -33.14
C VAL A 487 -10.87 -16.06 -33.72
N PHE A 488 -10.25 -14.92 -34.04
CA PHE A 488 -10.96 -13.82 -34.70
C PHE A 488 -11.40 -14.19 -36.13
N GLY A 489 -10.60 -14.94 -36.89
CA GLY A 489 -11.00 -15.47 -38.20
C GLY A 489 -12.24 -16.36 -38.10
N TRP A 490 -12.29 -17.26 -37.10
CA TRP A 490 -13.45 -18.08 -36.78
C TRP A 490 -14.68 -17.23 -36.45
N ILE A 491 -14.56 -16.28 -35.52
CA ILE A 491 -15.69 -15.45 -35.08
C ILE A 491 -16.27 -14.62 -36.24
N MET A 492 -15.40 -14.11 -37.12
CA MET A 492 -15.81 -13.20 -38.20
C MET A 492 -16.29 -13.90 -39.47
N LYS A 493 -15.75 -15.08 -39.80
CA LYS A 493 -16.07 -15.80 -41.06
C LYS A 493 -16.83 -17.10 -40.84
N ASN A 494 -16.84 -17.64 -39.63
CA ASN A 494 -17.47 -18.92 -39.27
C ASN A 494 -16.97 -20.10 -40.12
N GLU A 495 -15.69 -20.08 -40.52
CA GLU A 495 -15.07 -21.13 -41.32
C GLU A 495 -14.36 -22.17 -40.43
N PRO A 496 -14.74 -23.46 -40.48
CA PRO A 496 -14.20 -24.49 -39.58
C PRO A 496 -12.68 -24.68 -39.64
N LYS A 497 -12.04 -24.29 -40.76
CA LYS A 497 -10.60 -24.37 -40.96
C LYS A 497 -9.82 -23.62 -39.87
N TYR A 498 -10.33 -22.47 -39.43
CA TYR A 498 -9.70 -21.66 -38.38
C TYR A 498 -9.79 -22.34 -37.03
N LEU A 499 -10.99 -22.82 -36.68
CA LEU A 499 -11.24 -23.53 -35.42
C LEU A 499 -10.38 -24.79 -35.28
N HIS A 500 -10.35 -25.62 -36.32
CA HIS A 500 -9.52 -26.84 -36.33
C HIS A 500 -8.03 -26.52 -36.20
N HIS A 501 -7.54 -25.46 -36.84
CA HIS A 501 -6.13 -25.10 -36.74
C HIS A 501 -5.80 -24.54 -35.34
N THR A 502 -6.67 -23.72 -34.75
CA THR A 502 -6.55 -23.27 -33.36
C THR A 502 -6.43 -24.46 -32.40
N GLN A 503 -7.30 -25.46 -32.53
CA GLN A 503 -7.24 -26.68 -31.73
C GLN A 503 -5.91 -27.42 -31.90
N ARG A 504 -5.40 -27.54 -33.13
CA ARG A 504 -4.11 -28.19 -33.39
C ARG A 504 -2.95 -27.47 -32.71
N ILE A 505 -2.92 -26.13 -32.77
CA ILE A 505 -1.91 -25.32 -32.08
C ILE A 505 -1.97 -25.57 -30.57
N LEU A 506 -3.15 -25.42 -29.96
CA LEU A 506 -3.33 -25.59 -28.52
C LEU A 506 -3.00 -27.02 -28.07
N HIS A 507 -3.41 -28.02 -28.85
CA HIS A 507 -3.13 -29.41 -28.55
C HIS A 507 -1.63 -29.72 -28.61
N SER A 508 -0.93 -29.23 -29.63
CA SER A 508 0.52 -29.40 -29.77
C SER A 508 1.29 -28.76 -28.62
N TRP A 509 0.89 -27.57 -28.18
CA TRP A 509 1.59 -26.85 -27.12
C TRP A 509 1.26 -27.37 -25.73
N PHE A 510 -0.01 -27.65 -25.41
CA PHE A 510 -0.44 -27.85 -24.02
C PHE A 510 -0.90 -29.28 -23.69
N ILE A 511 -1.20 -30.11 -24.68
CA ILE A 511 -1.89 -31.40 -24.46
C ILE A 511 -1.04 -32.60 -24.88
N GLN A 512 -0.29 -32.51 -25.98
CA GLN A 512 0.42 -33.64 -26.59
C GLN A 512 1.66 -34.10 -25.79
N GLY A 513 1.42 -34.88 -24.72
CA GLY A 513 2.40 -35.78 -24.09
C GLY A 513 3.80 -35.22 -23.87
N GLU A 514 4.84 -35.97 -24.27
CA GLU A 514 6.27 -35.63 -24.13
C GLU A 514 6.66 -34.30 -24.82
N ASN A 515 5.81 -33.80 -25.71
CA ASN A 515 6.03 -32.56 -26.46
C ASN A 515 5.29 -31.38 -25.82
N SER A 516 4.43 -31.57 -24.82
CA SER A 516 3.72 -30.45 -24.20
C SER A 516 4.68 -29.54 -23.43
N ILE A 517 4.47 -28.23 -23.53
CA ILE A 517 5.15 -27.26 -22.67
C ILE A 517 4.75 -27.57 -21.23
N THR A 518 5.73 -27.67 -20.32
CA THR A 518 5.42 -27.92 -18.92
C THR A 518 4.83 -26.68 -18.27
N PRO A 519 3.83 -26.82 -17.39
CA PRO A 519 3.21 -25.71 -16.68
C PRO A 519 4.12 -25.18 -15.57
N SER A 520 5.34 -24.77 -15.89
CA SER A 520 6.31 -24.25 -14.93
C SER A 520 6.87 -22.92 -15.44
N PRO A 521 6.72 -21.81 -14.69
CA PRO A 521 7.32 -20.52 -15.03
C PRO A 521 8.84 -20.56 -14.87
N GLY A 522 9.34 -21.52 -14.10
CA GLY A 522 10.71 -21.98 -14.21
C GLY A 522 10.72 -23.32 -14.95
N PHE A 523 11.02 -23.29 -16.24
CA PHE A 523 12.00 -24.25 -16.76
C PHE A 523 13.25 -24.12 -15.85
N GLN A 524 14.29 -24.95 -15.91
CA GLN A 524 15.43 -24.82 -14.95
C GLN A 524 16.26 -23.51 -15.02
N LEU A 525 15.70 -22.49 -15.66
CA LEU A 525 15.97 -21.06 -15.68
C LEU A 525 15.77 -20.40 -14.31
N ASP A 526 16.27 -19.18 -14.19
CA ASP A 526 15.85 -18.28 -13.12
C ASP A 526 14.37 -17.91 -13.35
N LEU A 527 13.58 -17.82 -12.27
CA LEU A 527 12.12 -17.64 -12.33
C LEU A 527 11.72 -16.34 -13.04
N GLN A 528 12.65 -15.38 -13.13
CA GLN A 528 12.47 -14.10 -13.82
C GLN A 528 12.40 -14.23 -15.34
N GLU A 529 13.19 -15.12 -15.93
CA GLU A 529 13.30 -15.25 -17.38
C GLU A 529 12.09 -15.98 -17.99
N GLY A 530 11.47 -16.93 -17.27
CA GLY A 530 10.29 -17.62 -17.79
C GLY A 530 8.98 -16.81 -17.71
N ILE A 531 8.92 -15.75 -16.90
CA ILE A 531 7.80 -14.79 -16.94
C ILE A 531 7.91 -13.88 -18.17
N LEU A 532 9.13 -13.45 -18.53
CA LEU A 532 9.37 -12.68 -19.76
C LEU A 532 8.94 -13.46 -21.00
N VAL A 533 9.19 -14.77 -21.02
CA VAL A 533 8.75 -15.68 -22.08
C VAL A 533 7.23 -15.72 -22.23
N THR A 534 6.48 -15.55 -21.15
CA THR A 534 5.01 -15.70 -21.12
C THR A 534 4.27 -14.37 -21.01
N GLN A 535 4.88 -13.25 -21.43
CA GLN A 535 4.27 -11.92 -21.37
C GLN A 535 2.91 -11.81 -22.10
N THR A 536 2.70 -12.61 -23.16
CA THR A 536 1.46 -12.65 -23.95
C THR A 536 0.39 -13.58 -23.36
N LEU A 537 0.61 -14.17 -22.18
CA LEU A 537 -0.33 -15.11 -21.56
C LEU A 537 -1.73 -14.52 -21.36
N LEU A 538 -1.84 -13.23 -21.03
CA LEU A 538 -3.12 -12.55 -20.87
C LEU A 538 -3.93 -12.56 -22.19
N LEU A 539 -3.24 -12.32 -23.31
CA LEU A 539 -3.86 -12.38 -24.64
C LEU A 539 -4.38 -13.79 -24.95
N LEU A 540 -3.59 -14.82 -24.63
CA LEU A 540 -4.04 -16.22 -24.77
C LEU A 540 -5.31 -16.48 -23.95
N THR A 541 -5.37 -16.01 -22.71
CA THR A 541 -6.56 -16.24 -21.86
C THR A 541 -7.83 -15.61 -22.43
N GLU A 542 -7.72 -14.44 -23.06
CA GLU A 542 -8.84 -13.76 -23.72
C GLU A 542 -9.29 -14.54 -24.97
N SER A 543 -8.34 -15.02 -25.76
CA SER A 543 -8.61 -15.86 -26.94
C SER A 543 -9.31 -17.17 -26.56
N LEU A 544 -8.95 -17.80 -25.43
CA LEU A 544 -9.63 -19.00 -24.94
C LEU A 544 -11.07 -18.73 -24.48
N LYS A 545 -11.33 -17.58 -23.85
CA LYS A 545 -12.69 -17.18 -23.45
C LYS A 545 -13.57 -16.97 -24.69
N LEU A 546 -13.05 -16.22 -25.66
CA LEU A 546 -13.74 -16.01 -26.94
C LEU A 546 -14.01 -17.33 -27.66
N LEU A 547 -13.02 -18.23 -27.70
CA LEU A 547 -13.18 -19.54 -28.28
C LEU A 547 -14.30 -20.35 -27.61
N LYS A 548 -14.42 -20.28 -26.28
CA LYS A 548 -15.47 -20.94 -25.49
C LYS A 548 -16.85 -20.29 -25.66
N GLU A 549 -16.90 -18.98 -25.85
CA GLU A 549 -18.14 -18.22 -26.03
C GLU A 549 -18.74 -18.44 -27.43
N TYR A 550 -17.89 -18.53 -28.47
CA TYR A 550 -18.32 -18.57 -29.87
C TYR A 550 -18.19 -19.96 -30.53
N SER A 551 -17.86 -21.01 -29.77
CA SER A 551 -17.80 -22.38 -30.28
C SER A 551 -18.68 -23.31 -29.47
N ASP A 552 -19.64 -23.94 -30.15
CA ASP A 552 -20.48 -25.01 -29.57
C ASP A 552 -19.85 -26.39 -29.71
N ASP A 553 -18.65 -26.50 -30.30
CA ASP A 553 -17.98 -27.77 -30.53
C ASP A 553 -17.43 -28.39 -29.22
N PRO A 554 -17.88 -29.60 -28.82
CA PRO A 554 -17.41 -30.25 -27.60
C PRO A 554 -15.89 -30.49 -27.56
N GLN A 555 -15.25 -30.70 -28.72
CA GLN A 555 -13.79 -30.89 -28.78
C GLN A 555 -13.04 -29.59 -28.44
N THR A 556 -13.58 -28.45 -28.90
CA THR A 556 -13.10 -27.12 -28.53
C THR A 556 -13.21 -26.91 -27.02
N ALA A 557 -14.37 -27.20 -26.43
CA ALA A 557 -14.56 -27.08 -24.99
C ALA A 557 -13.57 -27.96 -24.20
N GLY A 558 -13.35 -29.20 -24.62
CA GLY A 558 -12.35 -30.09 -24.02
C GLY A 558 -10.92 -29.53 -24.11
N THR A 559 -10.54 -29.02 -25.28
CA THR A 559 -9.23 -28.40 -25.50
C THR A 559 -9.02 -27.19 -24.58
N VAL A 560 -10.00 -26.28 -24.50
CA VAL A 560 -9.95 -25.12 -23.60
C VAL A 560 -9.79 -25.54 -22.14
N ILE A 561 -10.54 -26.55 -21.68
CA ILE A 561 -10.44 -27.07 -20.30
C ILE A 561 -9.01 -27.57 -20.00
N HIS A 562 -8.37 -28.27 -20.94
CA HIS A 562 -6.99 -28.72 -20.76
C HIS A 562 -6.01 -27.56 -20.63
N VAL A 563 -6.15 -26.52 -21.47
CA VAL A 563 -5.30 -25.32 -21.38
C VAL A 563 -5.58 -24.53 -20.10
N GLU A 564 -6.83 -24.42 -19.66
CA GLU A 564 -7.18 -23.81 -18.37
C GLU A 564 -6.54 -24.58 -17.20
N ASN A 565 -6.52 -25.91 -17.23
CA ASN A 565 -5.84 -26.73 -16.23
C ASN A 565 -4.33 -26.56 -16.27
N TRP A 566 -3.76 -26.41 -17.47
CA TRP A 566 -2.35 -26.07 -17.65
C TRP A 566 -2.04 -24.71 -17.03
N LEU A 567 -2.85 -23.68 -17.31
CA LEU A 567 -2.72 -22.33 -16.73
C LEU A 567 -2.81 -22.37 -15.21
N ARG A 568 -3.78 -23.09 -14.65
CA ARG A 568 -3.89 -23.29 -13.19
C ARG A 568 -2.62 -23.91 -12.61
N SER A 569 -2.08 -24.94 -13.27
CA SER A 569 -0.83 -25.59 -12.86
C SER A 569 0.36 -24.63 -12.96
N PHE A 570 0.42 -23.83 -14.04
CA PHE A 570 1.44 -22.81 -14.26
C PHE A 570 1.41 -21.77 -13.15
N PHE A 571 0.23 -21.26 -12.78
CA PHE A 571 0.08 -20.33 -11.67
C PHE A 571 0.38 -20.94 -10.31
N ASN A 572 0.00 -22.21 -10.08
CA ASN A 572 0.35 -22.90 -8.85
C ASN A 572 1.87 -23.09 -8.72
N ASN A 573 2.55 -23.41 -9.82
CA ASN A 573 4.01 -23.50 -9.87
C ASN A 573 4.69 -22.12 -9.82
N LEU A 574 4.03 -21.07 -10.32
CA LEU A 574 4.46 -19.68 -10.09
C LEU A 574 4.43 -19.36 -8.60
N LYS A 575 3.40 -19.84 -7.89
CA LYS A 575 3.13 -19.59 -6.46
C LYS A 575 4.03 -20.35 -5.50
N LEU A 576 4.56 -21.50 -5.90
CA LEU A 576 5.36 -22.38 -5.05
C LEU A 576 6.79 -22.43 -5.60
N ASP A 577 7.78 -22.12 -4.76
CA ASP A 577 9.17 -22.40 -5.13
C ASP A 577 9.34 -23.92 -5.22
N SER A 578 9.45 -24.45 -6.44
CA SER A 578 9.47 -25.90 -6.71
C SER A 578 10.65 -26.61 -6.05
N LYS A 579 11.70 -25.88 -5.63
CA LYS A 579 12.87 -26.42 -4.92
C LYS A 579 12.73 -26.45 -3.40
N GLN A 580 11.84 -25.66 -2.79
CA GLN A 580 11.81 -25.49 -1.33
C GLN A 580 10.47 -25.80 -0.65
N LYS A 581 9.39 -26.14 -1.38
CA LYS A 581 8.03 -26.26 -0.79
C LYS A 581 7.62 -25.02 0.04
N GLU A 582 8.18 -23.87 -0.30
CA GLU A 582 7.86 -22.56 0.27
C GLU A 582 7.18 -21.69 -0.79
N LYS A 583 6.51 -20.59 -0.41
CA LYS A 583 5.96 -19.63 -1.38
C LYS A 583 7.09 -19.14 -2.30
N SER A 584 6.83 -19.02 -3.60
CA SER A 584 7.83 -18.61 -4.60
C SER A 584 8.49 -17.27 -4.24
N ARG A 585 9.76 -17.08 -4.64
CA ARG A 585 10.49 -15.80 -4.45
C ARG A 585 9.75 -14.60 -5.03
N TRP A 586 8.90 -14.75 -6.05
CA TRP A 586 8.04 -13.65 -6.55
C TRP A 586 6.91 -13.24 -5.58
N PHE A 587 6.59 -14.15 -4.64
CA PHE A 587 5.63 -13.95 -3.56
C PHE A 587 6.34 -13.54 -2.26
N ARG A 588 7.68 -13.42 -2.25
CA ARG A 588 8.52 -13.07 -1.08
C ARG A 588 9.45 -11.88 -1.30
N ASP A 589 9.97 -11.70 -2.51
CA ASP A 589 10.91 -10.67 -2.92
C ASP A 589 10.26 -9.70 -3.90
N HIS A 590 10.60 -8.43 -3.72
CA HIS A 590 9.86 -7.27 -4.20
C HIS A 590 10.07 -6.96 -5.68
N GLU A 591 11.00 -7.64 -6.37
CA GLU A 591 11.64 -7.14 -7.61
C GLU A 591 10.70 -6.85 -8.78
N TYR A 592 9.49 -7.44 -8.82
CA TYR A 592 8.62 -7.32 -9.99
C TYR A 592 7.13 -7.42 -9.62
N PRO A 593 6.42 -6.29 -9.53
CA PRO A 593 5.16 -6.25 -8.80
C PRO A 593 3.89 -6.28 -9.63
N LEU A 594 3.91 -5.87 -10.90
CA LEU A 594 2.66 -5.60 -11.62
C LEU A 594 2.17 -6.82 -12.42
N ILE A 595 3.01 -7.42 -13.27
CA ILE A 595 2.59 -8.50 -14.19
C ILE A 595 2.30 -9.80 -13.44
N GLY A 596 3.21 -10.23 -12.55
CA GLY A 596 3.03 -11.44 -11.75
C GLY A 596 1.84 -11.35 -10.79
N ARG A 597 1.49 -10.15 -10.30
CA ARG A 597 0.39 -9.96 -9.33
C ARG A 597 -0.96 -9.67 -10.00
N ILE A 598 -1.01 -9.06 -11.19
CA ILE A 598 -2.21 -9.01 -12.05
C ILE A 598 -2.64 -10.44 -12.44
N LEU A 599 -1.68 -11.31 -12.77
CA LEU A 599 -1.93 -12.72 -13.06
C LEU A 599 -2.47 -13.52 -11.84
N ILE A 600 -2.09 -13.15 -10.61
CA ILE A 600 -2.65 -13.72 -9.37
C ILE A 600 -4.12 -13.33 -9.15
N GLN A 601 -4.49 -12.09 -9.48
CA GLN A 601 -5.88 -11.64 -9.32
C GLN A 601 -6.83 -12.36 -10.29
N TRP A 602 -6.35 -12.72 -11.48
CA TRP A 602 -7.07 -13.52 -12.47
C TRP A 602 -7.48 -14.91 -11.93
N THR A 603 -6.61 -15.58 -11.16
CA THR A 603 -6.90 -16.93 -10.63
C THR A 603 -7.70 -16.95 -9.34
N LYS A 604 -7.56 -15.94 -8.47
CA LYS A 604 -8.35 -15.86 -7.21
C LYS A 604 -9.86 -15.73 -7.46
N GLY A 605 -10.27 -15.05 -8.55
CA GLY A 605 -11.68 -14.97 -8.96
C GLY A 605 -12.32 -16.34 -9.28
N ASN A 606 -11.51 -17.35 -9.61
CA ASN A 606 -11.95 -18.71 -9.94
C ASN A 606 -11.79 -19.73 -8.80
N LEU A 607 -11.09 -19.40 -7.70
CA LEU A 607 -10.85 -20.32 -6.58
C LEU A 607 -11.84 -20.13 -5.42
N LEU A 608 -12.47 -18.96 -5.29
CA LEU A 608 -13.47 -18.67 -4.25
C LEU A 608 -14.89 -19.18 -4.56
N LYS A 609 -15.07 -19.96 -5.64
CA LYS A 609 -16.32 -20.69 -5.92
C LYS A 609 -16.24 -22.19 -5.62
N LEU A 610 -15.12 -22.67 -5.08
CA LEU A 610 -14.92 -24.10 -4.74
C LEU A 610 -14.37 -24.33 -3.31
N TYR A 611 -14.53 -23.35 -2.41
CA TYR A 611 -14.46 -23.53 -0.96
C TYR A 611 -15.58 -22.77 -0.27
#